data_AF-F4HNS9-F1
#
_entry.id   AF-F4HNS9-F1
#
_cell.length_a   1.000
_cell.length_b   1.000
_cell.length_c   1.000
_cell.angle_alpha   90.00
_cell.angle_beta   90.00
_cell.angle_gamma   90.00
#
_symmetry.space_group_name_H-M   'P 1'
#
loop_
_entity.id
_entity.type
_entity.pdbx_description
1 polymer ?
#
loop_
_entity_poly.entity_id
_entity_poly.type
_entity_poly.pdbx_seq_one_letter_code
_entity_poly.pdbx_strand_id
1 'polypeptide(L)'
;MDRQALLSNLFYRIFIVGVMAGLAWYAQKHSLTVADFNAAYARIPLAVVLIATIFDYYLDTGTLYRKLWGKRNGGPLLAIGTAGIFFITMVWLIAGSITLNLGTVSPHAVIAAGMLSLLALLPKTGTTEIGLLYYIATQIVTGFEYFTILPGVMF
;
A
#
# COMPACT_ATOMS: atom_id res chain seq x y z
N MET A 1 -1.21 -34.37 16.43
CA MET A 1 -0.83 -33.07 15.82
C MET A 1 0.50 -32.66 16.45
N ASP A 2 1.49 -32.30 15.64
CA ASP A 2 2.87 -32.13 16.11
C ASP A 2 3.05 -30.86 16.96
N ARG A 3 3.78 -30.94 18.09
CA ARG A 3 3.87 -29.84 19.08
C ARG A 3 4.54 -28.60 18.49
N GLN A 4 5.47 -28.79 17.56
CA GLN A 4 6.11 -27.70 16.81
C GLN A 4 5.14 -27.00 15.84
N ALA A 5 4.24 -27.74 15.19
CA ALA A 5 3.23 -27.16 14.30
C ALA A 5 2.19 -26.31 15.06
N LEU A 6 1.85 -26.71 16.28
CA LEU A 6 1.00 -25.94 17.20
C LEU A 6 1.64 -24.60 17.60
N LEU A 7 2.90 -24.63 18.02
CA LEU A 7 3.64 -23.43 18.44
C LEU A 7 3.83 -22.43 17.28
N SER A 8 4.14 -22.93 16.08
CA SER A 8 4.27 -22.09 14.88
C SER A 8 2.95 -21.40 14.50
N ASN A 9 1.83 -22.13 14.56
CA ASN A 9 0.50 -21.59 14.29
C ASN A 9 0.07 -20.55 15.34
N LEU A 10 0.37 -20.80 16.62
CA LEU A 10 0.08 -19.86 17.70
C LEU A 10 0.89 -18.55 17.55
N PHE A 11 2.19 -18.66 17.24
CA PHE A 11 3.04 -17.48 17.00
C PHE A 11 2.52 -16.65 15.83
N TYR A 12 2.15 -17.29 14.71
CA TYR A 12 1.57 -16.61 13.55
C TYR A 12 0.28 -15.86 13.90
N ARG A 13 -0.61 -16.48 14.67
CA ARG A 13 -1.86 -15.83 15.13
C ARG A 13 -1.58 -14.62 16.03
N ILE A 14 -0.67 -14.76 16.99
CA ILE A 14 -0.27 -13.67 17.88
C ILE A 14 0.33 -12.51 17.08
N PHE A 15 1.17 -12.80 16.09
CA PHE A 15 1.75 -11.80 15.21
C PHE A 15 0.67 -11.03 14.45
N ILE A 16 -0.30 -11.72 13.84
CA ILE A 16 -1.43 -11.07 13.14
C ILE A 16 -2.23 -10.21 14.10
N VAL A 17 -2.57 -10.72 15.29
CA VAL A 17 -3.31 -9.96 16.30
C VAL A 17 -2.53 -8.70 16.69
N GLY A 18 -1.21 -8.79 16.85
CA GLY A 18 -0.35 -7.63 17.12
C GLY A 18 -0.40 -6.59 15.99
N VAL A 19 -0.32 -7.02 14.73
CA VAL A 19 -0.45 -6.13 13.57
C VAL A 19 -1.83 -5.47 13.54
N MET A 20 -2.91 -6.24 13.71
CA MET A 20 -4.28 -5.71 13.73
C MET A 20 -4.51 -4.73 14.89
N ALA A 21 -4.01 -5.05 16.09
CA ALA A 21 -4.11 -4.18 17.25
C ALA A 21 -3.32 -2.87 17.04
N GLY A 22 -2.13 -2.95 16.44
CA GLY A 22 -1.34 -1.76 16.09
C GLY A 22 -2.06 -0.87 15.08
N LEU A 23 -2.64 -1.46 14.02
CA LEU A 23 -3.44 -0.74 13.03
C LEU A 23 -4.67 -0.08 13.67
N ALA A 24 -5.41 -0.80 14.51
CA ALA A 24 -6.57 -0.28 15.22
C ALA A 24 -6.19 0.85 16.19
N TRP A 25 -5.08 0.70 16.92
CA TRP A 25 -4.56 1.71 17.83
C TRP A 25 -4.11 2.99 17.10
N TYR A 26 -3.54 2.87 15.91
CA TYR A 26 -3.18 4.02 15.09
C TYR A 26 -4.43 4.69 14.51
N ALA A 27 -5.38 3.91 13.98
CA ALA A 27 -6.62 4.41 13.40
C ALA A 27 -7.48 5.19 14.40
N GLN A 28 -7.60 4.73 15.66
CA GLN A 28 -8.37 5.46 16.68
C GLN A 28 -7.76 6.84 17.02
N LYS A 29 -6.45 7.04 16.81
CA LYS A 29 -5.77 8.33 17.04
C LYS A 29 -5.87 9.27 15.83
N HIS A 30 -6.14 8.72 14.66
CA HIS A 30 -6.14 9.43 13.38
C HIS A 30 -7.43 9.09 12.62
N SER A 31 -8.54 9.69 13.03
CA SER A 31 -9.80 9.59 12.30
C SER A 31 -9.73 10.45 11.04
N LEU A 32 -9.88 9.83 9.88
CA LEU A 32 -9.88 10.49 8.57
C LEU A 32 -11.23 10.27 7.90
N THR A 33 -11.77 11.32 7.28
CA THR A 33 -13.02 11.23 6.51
C THR A 33 -12.76 10.66 5.12
N VAL A 34 -13.84 10.26 4.43
CA VAL A 34 -13.75 9.87 3.01
C VAL A 34 -13.30 11.04 2.13
N ALA A 35 -13.64 12.28 2.51
CA ALA A 35 -13.16 13.46 1.81
C ALA A 35 -11.64 13.64 1.97
N ASP A 36 -11.12 13.45 3.19
CA ASP A 36 -9.68 13.51 3.47
C ASP A 36 -8.92 12.42 2.70
N PHE A 37 -9.52 11.22 2.62
CA PHE A 37 -8.99 10.12 1.82
C PHE A 37 -8.88 10.50 0.34
N ASN A 38 -9.97 10.99 -0.26
CA ASN A 38 -9.98 11.34 -1.68
C ASN A 38 -9.00 12.47 -1.99
N ALA A 39 -8.93 13.47 -1.11
CA ALA A 39 -7.95 14.55 -1.21
C ALA A 39 -6.51 14.03 -1.10
N ALA A 40 -6.24 13.11 -0.17
CA ALA A 40 -4.91 12.50 -0.02
C ALA A 40 -4.48 11.73 -1.26
N TYR A 41 -5.38 10.94 -1.85
CA TYR A 41 -5.10 10.17 -3.05
C TYR A 41 -4.96 11.06 -4.30
N ALA A 42 -5.79 12.10 -4.42
CA ALA A 42 -5.68 13.09 -5.50
C ALA A 42 -4.40 13.94 -5.42
N ARG A 43 -3.81 14.11 -4.23
CA ARG A 43 -2.52 14.81 -4.05
C ARG A 43 -1.31 14.04 -4.55
N ILE A 44 -1.46 12.76 -4.88
CA ILE A 44 -0.34 11.97 -5.43
C ILE A 44 0.03 12.57 -6.80
N PRO A 45 1.31 12.91 -7.04
CA PRO A 45 1.73 13.37 -8.36
C PRO A 45 1.48 12.31 -9.43
N LEU A 46 0.99 12.72 -10.59
CA LEU A 46 0.68 11.82 -11.70
C LEU A 46 1.87 10.93 -12.06
N ALA A 47 3.09 11.46 -12.05
CA ALA A 47 4.30 10.68 -12.31
C ALA A 47 4.47 9.50 -11.34
N VAL A 48 4.14 9.67 -10.06
CA VAL A 48 4.19 8.59 -9.06
C VAL A 48 3.15 7.52 -9.37
N VAL A 49 1.93 7.92 -9.74
CA VAL A 49 0.85 6.99 -10.12
C VAL A 49 1.22 6.19 -11.38
N LEU A 50 1.81 6.86 -12.38
CA LEU A 50 2.27 6.19 -13.59
C LEU A 50 3.40 5.20 -13.31
N ILE A 51 4.38 5.59 -12.49
CA ILE A 51 5.45 4.67 -12.04
C ILE A 51 4.84 3.46 -11.31
N ALA A 52 3.90 3.67 -10.39
CA ALA A 52 3.23 2.59 -9.69
C ALA A 52 2.45 1.67 -10.65
N THR A 53 1.80 2.23 -11.67
CA THR A 53 1.07 1.48 -12.70
C THR A 53 2.02 0.65 -13.56
N ILE A 54 3.19 1.21 -13.91
CA ILE A 54 4.25 0.47 -14.62
C ILE A 54 4.77 -0.67 -13.74
N PHE A 55 5.05 -0.41 -12.46
CA PHE A 55 5.47 -1.46 -11.53
C PHE A 55 4.43 -2.57 -11.42
N ASP A 56 3.15 -2.24 -11.31
CA ASP A 56 2.05 -3.20 -11.27
C ASP A 56 1.99 -4.07 -12.54
N TYR A 57 2.17 -3.45 -13.73
CA TYR A 57 2.25 -4.17 -15.01
C TYR A 57 3.42 -5.16 -15.05
N TYR A 58 4.63 -4.73 -14.65
CA TYR A 58 5.83 -5.57 -14.69
C TYR A 58 5.85 -6.65 -13.61
N LEU A 59 5.23 -6.39 -12.46
CA LEU A 59 5.28 -7.29 -11.32
C LEU A 59 4.18 -8.35 -11.33
N ASP A 60 3.32 -8.38 -12.37
CA ASP A 60 2.11 -9.22 -12.52
C ASP A 60 1.94 -10.18 -11.34
N THR A 61 1.23 -9.65 -10.34
CA THR A 61 1.00 -10.29 -9.05
C THR A 61 0.31 -11.64 -9.21
N GLY A 62 -0.36 -11.92 -10.34
CA GLY A 62 -0.88 -13.24 -10.65
C GLY A 62 0.20 -14.33 -10.77
N THR A 63 1.41 -13.95 -11.17
CA THR A 63 2.60 -14.85 -11.19
C THR A 63 3.38 -14.77 -9.89
N LEU A 64 3.48 -13.59 -9.27
CA LEU A 64 4.15 -13.38 -7.98
C LEU A 64 3.47 -14.18 -6.86
N TYR A 65 2.15 -14.04 -6.74
CA TYR A 65 1.34 -14.75 -5.76
C TYR A 65 1.42 -16.26 -5.98
N ARG A 66 1.39 -16.73 -7.24
CA ARG A 66 1.55 -18.16 -7.56
C ARG A 66 2.92 -18.71 -7.15
N LYS A 67 3.99 -17.93 -7.34
CA LYS A 67 5.35 -18.26 -6.90
C LYS A 67 5.50 -18.22 -5.36
N LEU A 68 4.82 -17.31 -4.69
CA LEU A 68 4.87 -17.13 -3.24
C LEU A 68 4.01 -18.17 -2.49
N TRP A 69 2.79 -18.44 -2.98
CA TRP A 69 1.86 -19.43 -2.39
C TRP A 69 2.20 -20.87 -2.74
N GLY A 70 2.94 -21.11 -3.84
CA GLY A 70 3.40 -22.44 -4.24
C GLY A 70 4.43 -23.05 -3.28
N LYS A 71 5.06 -22.25 -2.41
CA LYS A 71 6.00 -22.74 -1.40
C LYS A 71 5.26 -23.14 -0.13
N ARG A 72 5.10 -24.45 0.05
CA ARG A 72 4.28 -25.14 1.07
C ARG A 72 4.64 -24.81 2.54
N ASN A 73 5.80 -24.22 2.81
CA ASN A 73 6.22 -23.75 4.14
C ASN A 73 6.77 -22.31 4.04
N GLY A 74 5.99 -21.31 4.43
CA GLY A 74 6.40 -19.89 4.49
C GLY A 74 5.58 -18.90 3.65
N GLY A 75 4.66 -19.38 2.81
CA GLY A 75 3.85 -18.55 1.90
C GLY A 75 3.17 -17.32 2.54
N PRO A 76 2.46 -17.46 3.68
CA PRO A 76 1.78 -16.33 4.31
C PRO A 76 2.74 -15.27 4.89
N LEU A 77 3.87 -15.68 5.46
CA LEU A 77 4.85 -14.75 6.04
C LEU A 77 5.57 -13.97 4.93
N LEU A 78 5.90 -14.66 3.84
CA LEU A 78 6.47 -14.04 2.64
C LEU A 78 5.47 -13.07 2.00
N ALA A 79 4.18 -13.43 1.93
CA ALA A 79 3.15 -12.53 1.41
C ALA A 79 3.00 -11.24 2.24
N ILE A 80 3.00 -11.35 3.57
CA ILE A 80 3.00 -10.19 4.48
C ILE A 80 4.27 -9.35 4.27
N GLY A 81 5.44 -9.99 4.17
CA GLY A 81 6.71 -9.31 3.90
C GLY A 81 6.70 -8.55 2.58
N THR A 82 6.22 -9.17 1.49
CA THR A 82 6.08 -8.52 0.18
C THR A 82 5.11 -7.36 0.23
N ALA A 83 3.95 -7.53 0.89
CA ALA A 83 2.98 -6.45 1.07
C ALA A 83 3.57 -5.27 1.86
N GLY A 84 4.34 -5.57 2.91
CA GLY A 84 5.06 -4.57 3.70
C GLY A 84 6.09 -3.79 2.89
N ILE A 85 6.85 -4.45 2.01
CA ILE A 85 7.84 -3.79 1.14
C ILE A 85 7.15 -2.88 0.12
N PHE A 86 6.06 -3.34 -0.49
CA PHE A 86 5.26 -2.51 -1.40
C PHE A 86 4.73 -1.27 -0.68
N PHE A 87 4.16 -1.47 0.50
CA PHE A 87 3.67 -0.40 1.35
C PHE A 87 4.76 0.64 1.67
N ILE A 88 5.93 0.20 2.14
CA ILE A 88 7.05 1.09 2.46
C ILE A 88 7.51 1.84 1.21
N THR A 89 7.60 1.17 0.06
CA THR A 89 7.96 1.78 -1.22
C THR A 89 6.96 2.87 -1.62
N MET A 90 5.66 2.60 -1.50
CA MET A 90 4.61 3.58 -1.82
C MET A 90 4.60 4.75 -0.85
N VAL A 91 4.80 4.50 0.46
CA VAL A 91 4.98 5.58 1.45
C VAL A 91 6.16 6.47 1.06
N TRP A 92 7.29 5.88 0.67
CA TRP A 92 8.48 6.62 0.26
C TRP A 92 8.23 7.47 -0.99
N LEU A 93 7.60 6.89 -2.02
CA LEU A 93 7.27 7.60 -3.26
C LEU A 93 6.30 8.77 -3.04
N ILE A 94 5.30 8.60 -2.16
CA ILE A 94 4.31 9.64 -1.86
C ILE A 94 4.89 10.71 -0.93
N ALA A 95 5.70 10.32 0.06
CA ALA A 95 6.32 11.27 0.98
C ALA A 95 7.36 12.17 0.30
N GLY A 96 7.92 11.74 -0.85
CA GLY A 96 8.86 12.53 -1.63
C GLY A 96 10.21 12.79 -0.93
N SER A 97 10.48 12.11 0.19
CA SER A 97 11.70 12.27 0.97
C SER A 97 12.67 11.13 0.73
N ILE A 98 13.96 11.43 0.55
CA ILE A 98 15.02 10.42 0.46
C ILE A 98 15.11 9.61 1.78
N THR A 99 14.69 10.21 2.90
CA THR A 99 14.66 9.61 4.24
C THR A 99 13.24 9.20 4.63
N LEU A 100 13.03 7.91 4.91
CA LEU A 100 11.78 7.38 5.46
C LEU A 100 11.70 7.72 6.97
N ASN A 101 11.05 8.84 7.29
CA ASN A 101 10.77 9.20 8.69
C ASN A 101 9.27 9.06 8.97
N LEU A 102 8.86 7.89 9.47
CA LEU A 102 7.46 7.59 9.78
C LEU A 102 6.86 8.50 10.88
N GLY A 103 7.69 9.20 11.66
CA GLY A 103 7.24 10.19 12.63
C GLY A 103 6.82 11.53 12.01
N THR A 104 7.23 11.79 10.76
CA THR A 104 6.90 13.02 10.01
C THR A 104 5.99 12.76 8.81
N VAL A 105 5.73 11.49 8.46
CA VAL A 105 4.78 11.13 7.40
C VAL A 105 3.37 11.40 7.90
N SER A 106 2.59 12.17 7.13
CA SER A 106 1.21 12.47 7.49
C SER A 106 0.34 11.20 7.44
N PRO A 107 -0.69 11.06 8.32
CA PRO A 107 -1.63 9.94 8.27
C PRO A 107 -2.30 9.78 6.89
N HIS A 108 -2.51 10.89 6.18
CA HIS A 108 -3.05 10.93 4.82
C HIS A 108 -2.16 10.19 3.82
N ALA A 109 -0.83 10.43 3.86
CA ALA A 109 0.12 9.76 2.98
C ALA A 109 0.22 8.26 3.28
N VAL A 110 0.12 7.87 4.55
CA VAL A 110 0.07 6.46 4.99
C VAL A 110 -1.14 5.74 4.38
N ILE A 111 -2.32 6.35 4.44
CA ILE A 111 -3.53 5.74 3.88
C ILE A 111 -3.48 5.67 2.35
N ALA A 112 -3.03 6.73 1.69
CA ALA A 112 -2.88 6.77 0.24
C ALA A 112 -1.90 5.69 -0.26
N ALA A 113 -0.77 5.53 0.43
CA ALA A 113 0.19 4.46 0.16
C ALA A 113 -0.40 3.07 0.42
N GLY A 114 -1.16 2.91 1.50
CA GLY A 114 -1.90 1.69 1.81
C GLY A 114 -2.82 1.28 0.67
N MET A 115 -3.62 2.23 0.17
CA MET A 115 -4.52 1.99 -0.96
C MET A 115 -3.75 1.61 -2.24
N LEU A 116 -2.74 2.39 -2.63
CA LEU A 116 -1.93 2.09 -3.80
C LEU A 116 -1.28 0.70 -3.70
N SER A 117 -0.80 0.33 -2.52
CA SER A 117 -0.18 -0.98 -2.30
C SER A 117 -1.19 -2.11 -2.41
N LEU A 118 -2.40 -1.93 -1.86
CA LEU A 118 -3.47 -2.92 -2.00
C LEU A 118 -3.91 -3.08 -3.45
N LEU A 119 -4.05 -1.96 -4.17
CA LEU A 119 -4.40 -1.97 -5.59
C LEU A 119 -3.31 -2.63 -6.44
N ALA A 120 -2.04 -2.32 -6.20
CA ALA A 120 -0.90 -2.92 -6.92
C ALA A 120 -0.66 -4.40 -6.56
N LEU A 121 -1.20 -4.89 -5.44
CA LEU A 121 -1.09 -6.29 -5.02
C LEU A 121 -2.31 -7.13 -5.39
N LEU A 122 -3.36 -6.51 -5.92
CA LEU A 122 -4.56 -7.22 -6.34
C LEU A 122 -4.21 -8.16 -7.51
N PRO A 123 -4.67 -9.41 -7.53
CA PRO A 123 -4.26 -10.36 -8.56
C PRO A 123 -4.77 -9.95 -9.93
N LYS A 124 -3.90 -10.06 -10.95
CA LYS A 124 -4.17 -9.73 -12.36
C LYS A 124 -4.41 -8.24 -12.64
N THR A 125 -3.91 -7.34 -11.80
CA THR A 125 -3.98 -5.89 -12.06
C THR A 125 -3.06 -5.42 -13.16
N GLY A 126 -2.00 -6.17 -13.50
CA GLY A 126 -1.16 -5.86 -14.65
C GLY A 126 -1.87 -5.83 -16.02
N THR A 127 -3.17 -6.17 -16.11
CA THR A 127 -3.97 -6.02 -17.34
C THR A 127 -5.00 -4.89 -17.31
N THR A 128 -5.18 -4.24 -16.16
CA THR A 128 -6.16 -3.16 -15.96
C THR A 128 -5.59 -2.13 -15.02
N GLU A 129 -5.46 -0.87 -15.46
CA GLU A 129 -4.81 0.22 -14.74
C GLU A 129 -5.68 0.76 -13.58
N ILE A 130 -6.17 -0.10 -12.69
CA ILE A 130 -7.13 0.21 -11.64
C ILE A 130 -6.62 1.35 -10.74
N GLY A 131 -5.32 1.36 -10.41
CA GLY A 131 -4.70 2.44 -9.64
C GLY A 131 -4.79 3.80 -10.33
N LEU A 132 -4.58 3.85 -11.65
CA LEU A 132 -4.69 5.05 -12.47
C LEU A 132 -6.15 5.47 -12.65
N LEU A 133 -7.05 4.53 -12.90
CA LEU A 133 -8.49 4.80 -13.02
C LEU A 133 -9.05 5.39 -11.72
N TYR A 134 -8.64 4.84 -10.57
CA TYR A 134 -9.02 5.37 -9.27
C TYR A 134 -8.45 6.76 -9.02
N TYR A 135 -7.20 7.00 -9.43
CA TYR A 135 -6.61 8.35 -9.37
C TYR A 135 -7.43 9.36 -10.17
N ILE A 136 -7.78 9.05 -11.42
CA ILE A 136 -8.63 9.92 -12.25
C ILE A 136 -9.98 10.16 -11.58
N ALA A 137 -10.61 9.13 -11.01
CA ALA A 137 -11.86 9.27 -10.28
C ALA A 137 -11.71 10.25 -9.10
N THR A 138 -10.63 10.15 -8.31
CA THR A 138 -10.38 11.09 -7.21
C THR A 138 -10.15 12.51 -7.70
N GLN A 139 -9.45 12.71 -8.82
CA GLN A 139 -9.29 14.04 -9.43
C GLN A 139 -10.63 14.65 -9.85
N ILE A 140 -11.51 13.85 -10.47
CA ILE A 140 -12.84 14.31 -10.88
C ILE A 140 -13.65 14.75 -9.64
N VAL A 141 -13.65 13.94 -8.58
CA VAL A 141 -14.39 14.24 -7.34
C VAL A 141 -13.83 15.44 -6.60
N THR A 142 -12.52 15.68 -6.66
CA THR A 142 -11.87 16.86 -6.07
C THR A 142 -11.79 18.06 -7.03
N GLY A 143 -12.44 17.99 -8.21
CA GLY A 143 -12.41 19.07 -9.19
C GLY A 143 -11.01 19.47 -9.67
N PHE A 144 -10.07 18.52 -9.69
CA PHE A 144 -8.65 18.72 -10.05
C PHE A 144 -7.88 19.71 -9.15
N GLU A 145 -8.40 20.06 -7.96
CA GLU A 145 -7.76 20.99 -7.03
C GLU A 145 -6.32 20.59 -6.65
N TYR A 146 -6.05 19.28 -6.59
CA TYR A 146 -4.78 18.71 -6.13
C TYR A 146 -3.91 18.15 -7.26
N PHE A 147 -4.28 18.38 -8.52
CA PHE A 147 -3.60 17.78 -9.65
C PHE A 147 -2.17 18.33 -9.79
N THR A 148 -1.19 17.43 -9.71
CA THR A 148 0.23 17.74 -9.92
C THR A 148 0.85 16.70 -10.86
N ILE A 149 1.70 17.13 -11.79
CA ILE A 149 2.32 16.22 -12.77
C ILE A 149 3.58 15.59 -12.19
N LEU A 150 4.52 16.44 -11.77
CA LEU A 150 5.74 16.04 -11.08
C LEU A 150 5.61 16.40 -9.60
N PRO A 151 6.28 15.66 -8.70
CA PRO A 151 6.44 16.10 -7.33
C PRO A 151 7.08 17.49 -7.36
N GLY A 152 6.36 18.49 -6.88
CA GLY A 152 6.92 19.83 -6.76
C GLY A 152 8.12 19.76 -5.84
N VAL A 153 9.31 20.09 -6.35
CA VAL A 153 10.42 20.45 -5.48
C VAL A 153 9.97 21.70 -4.75
N MET A 154 9.53 21.55 -3.50
CA MET A 154 9.36 22.68 -2.61
C MET A 154 10.77 23.19 -2.30
N PHE A 155 11.15 24.30 -2.92
CA PHE A 155 12.34 25.08 -2.54
C PHE A 155 12.07 25.82 -1.23
#